data_AF-A0A841D3E6-F1
#
_entry.id   AF-A0A841D3E6-F1
#
_cell.length_a   1.000
_cell.length_b   1.000
_cell.length_c   1.000
_cell.angle_alpha   90.00
_cell.angle_beta   90.00
_cell.angle_gamma   90.00
#
_symmetry.space_group_name_H-M   'P 1'
#
loop_
_entity.id
_entity.type
_entity.pdbx_description
1 polymer ?
#
loop_
_entity_poly.entity_id
_entity_poly.type
_entity_poly.pdbx_seq_one_letter_code
_entity_poly.pdbx_strand_id
1 'polypeptide(L)' 'MHLRHRWEVIETIGRVITQRCTVCGKTRVRVR' A
#
# COMPACT_ATOMS: atom_id res chain seq x y z
N MET A 1 -11.89 -8.23 -15.47
CA MET A 1 -10.75 -7.30 -15.53
C MET A 1 -10.09 -7.25 -14.16
N HIS A 2 -9.03 -8.02 -13.91
CA HIS A 2 -8.31 -7.96 -12.63
C HIS A 2 -7.39 -6.73 -12.64
N LEU A 3 -7.80 -5.66 -11.97
CA LEU A 3 -6.94 -4.49 -11.76
C LEU A 3 -5.73 -4.93 -10.93
N ARG A 4 -4.55 -4.98 -11.53
CA ARG A 4 -3.31 -5.24 -10.80
C ARG A 4 -3.03 -4.05 -9.90
N HIS A 5 -3.00 -4.30 -8.59
CA HIS A 5 -2.62 -3.27 -7.63
C HIS A 5 -1.14 -2.90 -7.81
N ARG A 6 -0.87 -1.60 -7.90
CA ARG A 6 0.49 -1.04 -7.84
C ARG A 6 0.65 -0.32 -6.51
N TRP A 7 1.25 -1.01 -5.54
CA TRP A 7 1.43 -0.53 -4.18
C TRP A 7 2.67 0.35 -4.06
N GLU A 8 2.50 1.56 -3.56
CA GLU A 8 3.56 2.50 -3.20
C GLU A 8 3.57 2.72 -1.69
N VAL A 9 4.73 2.78 -1.07
CA VAL A 9 4.84 3.08 0.37
C VAL A 9 4.58 4.57 0.56
N ILE A 10 3.58 4.90 1.37
CA ILE A 10 3.23 6.30 1.69
C ILE A 10 3.68 6.70 3.10
N GLU A 11 3.85 5.72 4.00
CA GLU A 11 4.29 5.98 5.36
C GLU A 11 4.97 4.74 5.95
N THR A 12 5.95 4.95 6.82
CA THR A 12 6.58 3.89 7.61
C THR A 12 6.74 4.35 9.05
N ILE A 13 6.12 3.64 9.99
CA ILE A 13 6.18 3.92 11.43
C ILE A 13 6.65 2.66 12.14
N GLY A 14 7.90 2.66 12.60
CA GLY A 14 8.51 1.48 13.22
C GLY A 14 8.50 0.26 12.28
N ARG A 15 7.73 -0.77 12.63
CA ARG A 15 7.54 -1.99 11.81
C ARG A 15 6.32 -1.95 10.89
N VAL A 16 5.53 -0.89 10.96
CA VAL A 16 4.31 -0.71 10.18
C VAL A 16 4.65 0.04 8.89
N ILE A 17 4.31 -0.56 7.76
CA ILE A 17 4.46 0.00 6.42
C ILE A 17 3.07 0.23 5.86
N THR A 18 2.70 1.49 5.65
CA THR A 18 1.45 1.88 5.01
C THR A 18 1.71 2.09 3.52
N GLN A 19 0.94 1.39 2.69
CA GLN A 19 1.03 1.45 1.24
C GLN A 19 -0.28 1.93 0.63
N ARG A 20 -0.22 2.74 -0.42
CA ARG A 20 -1.38 3.14 -1.22
C ARG A 20 -1.24 2.59 -2.64
N CYS A 21 -2.34 2.09 -3.18
CA CYS A 21 -2.40 1.67 -4.56
C CYS A 21 -2.51 2.91 -5.46
N THR A 22 -1.57 3.12 -6.36
CA THR A 22 -1.61 4.26 -7.30
C THR A 22 -2.68 4.11 -8.39
N VAL A 23 -3.26 2.92 -8.54
CA VAL A 23 -4.28 2.62 -9.58
C VAL A 23 -5.70 2.81 -9.06
N CYS A 24 -6.00 2.34 -7.84
CA CYS A 24 -7.36 2.33 -7.29
C CYS A 24 -7.50 3.08 -5.96
N GLY A 25 -6.42 3.68 -5.46
CA GLY A 25 -6.43 4.48 -4.23
C GLY A 25 -6.58 3.68 -2.92
N LYS A 26 -6.80 2.37 -2.97
CA LYS A 26 -6.87 1.52 -1.77
C LYS A 26 -5.60 1.64 -0.93
N THR A 27 -5.78 1.60 0.38
CA THR A 27 -4.68 1.58 1.35
C THR A 27 -4.49 0.16 1.88
N ARG A 28 -3.23 -0.24 2.07
CA ARG A 28 -2.83 -1.52 2.65
C ARG A 28 -1.80 -1.26 3.73
N VAL A 29 -1.99 -1.87 4.89
CA VAL A 29 -1.02 -1.85 5.98
C VAL A 29 -0.29 -3.19 6.01
N ARG A 30 1.03 -3.17 6.19
CA ARG A 30 1.87 -4.36 6.41
C ARG A 30 2.67 -4.17 7.68
N VAL A 31 2.76 -5.23 8.48
CA VAL A 31 3.70 -5.29 9.60
C VAL A 31 4.85 -6.18 9.17
N ARG A 32 6.09 -5.71 9.35
CA ARG A 32 7.30 -6.54 9.21
C ARG A 32 7.47 -7.47 10.40
#